data_AF-A0A5N8XFX8-F1
#
_entry.id   AF-A0A5N8XFX8-F1
#
_cell.length_a   1.000
_cell.length_b   1.000
_cell.length_c   1.000
_cell.angle_alpha   90.00
_cell.angle_beta   90.00
_cell.angle_gamma   90.00
#
_symmetry.space_group_name_H-M   'P 1'
#
loop_
_entity.id
_entity.type
_entity.pdbx_description
1 polymer ?
#
loop_
_entity_poly.entity_id
_entity_poly.type
_entity_poly.pdbx_seq_one_letter_code
_entity_poly.pdbx_strand_id
1 'polypeptide(L)'
;MCNPRRVRVRATRELAHAWEQEIRRRVTRTGEAQGEARIREPLGESVGAPALAALPAVLARTPGWEQDEDGLFRHDLHGGSVVYDPATRELEISARVTATVTASGEAATSVRAEVHDTVEAEGEGMYYDDNWGGRTEEDATRDAHEDLERAFAAARGRRMDEERRRAEDREGEALDQQAAARADRAYAAAADARTAELRAAAEDSLFAVGVEGRNLFHRALAEAYRDALLAYARQRGAERLNVSETDGVLEIEFDLRV
;
A
#
# COMPACT_ATOMS: atom_id res chain seq x y z
N MET A 1 56.11 -37.28 29.49
CA MET A 1 55.19 -36.24 28.99
C MET A 1 55.83 -34.91 29.34
N CYS A 2 56.24 -34.13 28.33
CA CYS A 2 56.78 -32.80 28.56
C CYS A 2 55.62 -31.80 28.67
N ASN A 3 55.59 -31.01 29.74
CA ASN A 3 54.60 -29.96 29.93
C ASN A 3 54.99 -28.72 29.12
N PRO A 4 54.08 -28.16 28.31
CA PRO A 4 54.34 -26.91 27.60
C PRO A 4 54.52 -25.76 28.59
N ARG A 5 55.53 -24.92 28.34
CA ARG A 5 55.74 -23.64 29.02
C ARG A 5 55.19 -22.50 28.17
N ARG A 6 54.79 -21.41 28.81
CA ARG A 6 54.16 -20.26 28.16
C ARG A 6 54.96 -19.00 28.44
N VAL A 7 55.15 -18.19 27.40
CA VAL A 7 55.64 -16.82 27.49
C VAL A 7 54.45 -15.90 27.29
N ARG A 8 54.26 -14.94 28.18
CA ARG A 8 53.20 -13.93 28.12
C ARG A 8 53.82 -12.55 28.08
N VAL A 9 53.42 -11.76 27.09
CA VAL A 9 53.84 -10.36 26.95
C VAL A 9 52.60 -9.50 27.05
N ARG A 10 52.59 -8.56 28.00
CA ARG A 10 51.53 -7.58 28.19
C ARG A 10 52.09 -6.19 27.93
N ALA A 11 51.35 -5.37 27.19
CA ALA A 11 51.74 -4.00 26.91
C ALA A 11 50.52 -3.08 26.83
N THR A 12 50.80 -1.79 26.91
CA THR A 12 49.82 -0.72 26.82
C THR A 12 50.23 0.26 25.73
N ARG A 13 49.27 0.74 24.92
CA ARG A 13 49.51 1.71 23.84
C ARG A 13 48.44 2.79 23.81
N GLU A 14 48.85 4.01 23.53
CA GLU A 14 47.93 5.11 23.25
C GLU A 14 47.30 4.94 21.86
N LEU A 15 45.99 5.10 21.80
CA LEU A 15 45.18 5.15 20.59
C LEU A 15 44.71 6.59 20.41
N ALA A 16 45.23 7.27 19.39
CA ALA A 16 44.77 8.57 18.93
C ALA A 16 44.34 8.48 17.47
N HIS A 17 43.06 8.68 17.18
CA HIS A 17 42.55 8.57 15.81
C HIS A 17 41.32 9.46 15.59
N ALA A 18 41.28 10.16 14.46
CA ALA A 18 40.14 10.96 14.01
C ALA A 18 39.51 10.35 12.76
N TRP A 19 38.19 10.38 12.66
CA TRP A 19 37.45 9.87 11.51
C TRP A 19 36.22 10.71 11.19
N GLU A 20 35.77 10.62 9.93
CA GLU A 20 34.54 11.23 9.42
C GLU A 20 33.78 10.19 8.59
N GLN A 21 32.47 10.12 8.78
CA GLN A 21 31.59 9.22 8.05
C GLN A 21 30.24 9.88 7.79
N GLU A 22 29.72 9.69 6.57
CA GLU A 22 28.34 10.02 6.24
C GLU A 22 27.39 8.87 6.62
N ILE A 23 26.32 9.20 7.33
CA ILE A 23 25.23 8.29 7.67
C ILE A 23 24.03 8.70 6.84
N ARG A 24 23.38 7.72 6.19
CA ARG A 24 22.16 7.94 5.40
C ARG A 24 21.02 7.07 5.91
N ARG A 25 19.83 7.64 5.98
CA ARG A 25 18.57 6.94 6.28
C ARG A 25 17.58 7.20 5.15
N ARG A 26 16.89 6.14 4.73
CA ARG A 26 15.88 6.19 3.69
C ARG A 26 14.61 5.52 4.19
N VAL A 27 13.50 6.23 4.06
CA VAL A 27 12.17 5.74 4.38
C VAL A 27 11.32 5.76 3.12
N THR A 28 10.60 4.68 2.87
CA THR A 28 9.66 4.55 1.75
C THR A 28 8.24 4.48 2.28
N ARG A 29 7.32 5.17 1.61
CA ARG A 29 5.87 5.11 1.82
C ARG A 29 5.21 4.59 0.57
N THR A 30 4.26 3.69 0.77
CA THR A 30 3.44 3.11 -0.29
C THR A 30 2.00 3.15 0.15
N GLY A 31 1.10 3.51 -0.76
CA GLY A 31 -0.34 3.48 -0.53
C GLY A 31 -1.10 3.59 -1.85
N GLU A 32 -2.40 3.80 -1.77
CA GLU A 32 -3.29 3.83 -2.93
C GLU A 32 -3.87 5.23 -3.12
N ALA A 33 -3.84 5.72 -4.35
CA ALA A 33 -4.56 6.90 -4.78
C ALA A 33 -5.76 6.46 -5.61
N GLN A 34 -6.87 7.20 -5.49
CA GLN A 34 -8.09 6.96 -6.23
C GLN A 34 -8.59 8.24 -6.88
N GLY A 35 -9.15 8.08 -8.08
CA GLY A 35 -9.97 9.07 -8.76
C GLY A 35 -11.37 8.52 -8.98
N GLU A 36 -12.38 9.36 -8.77
CA GLU A 36 -13.78 9.01 -8.95
C GLU A 36 -14.48 10.13 -9.72
N ALA A 37 -15.29 9.73 -10.70
CA ALA A 37 -16.15 10.61 -11.47
C ALA A 37 -17.58 10.08 -11.39
N ARG A 38 -18.57 10.96 -11.28
CA ARG A 38 -19.98 10.58 -11.15
C ARG A 38 -20.90 11.49 -11.95
N ILE A 39 -21.99 10.91 -12.42
CA ILE A 39 -23.12 11.62 -13.03
C ILE A 39 -24.41 11.22 -12.31
N ARG A 40 -25.30 12.20 -12.12
CA ARG A 40 -26.63 12.00 -11.55
C ARG A 40 -27.69 12.45 -12.53
N GLU A 41 -28.70 11.61 -12.71
CA GLU A 41 -29.79 11.84 -13.65
C GLU A 41 -31.12 11.72 -12.91
N PRO A 42 -31.88 12.82 -12.76
CA PRO A 42 -33.24 12.74 -12.23
C PRO A 42 -34.16 12.09 -13.26
N LEU A 43 -34.90 11.07 -12.84
CA LEU A 43 -35.80 10.32 -13.73
C LEU A 43 -37.25 10.79 -13.66
N GLY A 44 -37.60 11.62 -12.67
CA GLY A 44 -38.98 12.03 -12.41
C GLY A 44 -39.66 12.77 -13.57
N GLU A 45 -38.90 13.42 -14.43
CA GLU A 45 -39.41 14.16 -15.59
C GLU A 45 -39.46 13.32 -16.87
N SER A 46 -38.58 12.31 -16.99
CA SER A 46 -38.41 11.50 -18.20
C SER A 46 -39.13 10.14 -18.11
N VAL A 47 -39.48 9.69 -16.91
CA VAL A 47 -40.09 8.38 -16.66
C VAL A 47 -41.45 8.53 -15.99
N GLY A 48 -42.45 7.80 -16.50
CA GLY A 48 -43.80 7.80 -15.94
C GLY A 48 -43.82 7.30 -14.49
N ALA A 49 -44.56 8.00 -13.62
CA ALA A 49 -44.68 7.65 -12.20
C ALA A 49 -45.08 6.18 -11.93
N PRO A 50 -45.98 5.54 -12.71
CA PRO A 50 -46.30 4.12 -12.53
C PRO A 50 -45.09 3.19 -12.72
N ALA A 51 -44.23 3.47 -13.70
CA ALA A 51 -43.02 2.68 -13.94
C ALA A 51 -42.00 2.88 -12.82
N LEU A 52 -41.80 4.12 -12.36
CA LEU A 52 -40.93 4.41 -11.21
C LEU A 52 -41.42 3.73 -9.93
N ALA A 53 -42.73 3.59 -9.73
CA ALA A 53 -43.30 2.88 -8.59
C ALA A 53 -43.10 1.35 -8.67
N ALA A 54 -43.07 0.78 -9.87
CA ALA A 54 -42.83 -0.65 -10.09
C ALA A 54 -41.33 -1.02 -10.06
N LEU A 55 -40.46 -0.06 -10.39
CA LEU A 55 -39.03 -0.29 -10.58
C LEU A 55 -38.31 -0.92 -9.38
N PRO A 56 -38.52 -0.52 -8.11
CA PRO A 56 -37.87 -1.17 -6.96
C PRO A 56 -38.13 -2.68 -6.89
N ALA A 57 -39.35 -3.12 -7.22
CA ALA A 57 -39.70 -4.54 -7.22
C ALA A 57 -39.03 -5.31 -8.39
N VAL A 58 -38.72 -4.62 -9.49
CA VAL A 58 -37.93 -5.17 -10.61
C VAL A 58 -36.47 -5.29 -10.19
N LEU A 59 -35.88 -4.23 -9.65
CA LEU A 59 -34.49 -4.22 -9.24
C LEU A 59 -34.22 -5.28 -8.16
N ALA A 60 -35.10 -5.42 -7.16
CA ALA A 60 -34.99 -6.42 -6.09
C ALA A 60 -34.95 -7.88 -6.58
N ARG A 61 -35.48 -8.18 -7.77
CA ARG A 61 -35.44 -9.53 -8.38
C ARG A 61 -34.44 -9.65 -9.52
N THR A 62 -33.82 -8.55 -9.95
CA THR A 62 -32.87 -8.54 -11.07
C THR A 62 -31.49 -8.96 -10.55
N PRO A 63 -30.87 -10.01 -11.11
CA PRO A 63 -29.55 -10.45 -10.66
C PRO A 63 -28.51 -9.32 -10.73
N GLY A 64 -27.68 -9.22 -9.71
CA GLY A 64 -26.59 -8.23 -9.61
C GLY A 64 -27.01 -6.89 -8.99
N TRP A 65 -28.31 -6.62 -8.85
CA TRP A 65 -28.80 -5.51 -8.06
C TRP A 65 -28.94 -5.92 -6.59
N GLU A 66 -28.36 -5.12 -5.71
CA GLU A 66 -28.42 -5.31 -4.27
C GLU A 66 -29.08 -4.08 -3.64
N GLN A 67 -29.93 -4.31 -2.65
CA GLN A 67 -30.54 -3.22 -1.88
C GLN A 67 -29.72 -3.00 -0.61
N ASP A 68 -29.34 -1.75 -0.34
CA ASP A 68 -28.65 -1.40 0.90
C ASP A 68 -29.61 -1.10 2.06
N GLU A 69 -29.06 -0.78 3.23
CA GLU A 69 -29.84 -0.47 4.45
C GLU A 69 -30.68 0.81 4.31
N ASP A 70 -30.27 1.74 3.45
CA ASP A 70 -30.95 3.00 3.16
C ASP A 70 -32.05 2.83 2.08
N GLY A 71 -32.16 1.63 1.50
CA GLY A 71 -33.14 1.29 0.48
C GLY A 71 -32.73 1.65 -0.94
N LEU A 72 -31.48 2.05 -1.16
CA LEU A 72 -30.90 2.30 -2.48
C LEU A 72 -30.61 0.97 -3.17
N PHE A 73 -30.75 0.95 -4.49
CA PHE A 73 -30.41 -0.20 -5.31
C PHE A 73 -29.07 0.03 -6.00
N ARG A 74 -28.09 -0.82 -5.73
CA ARG A 74 -26.74 -0.75 -6.28
C ARG A 74 -26.46 -1.93 -7.22
N HIS A 75 -25.77 -1.66 -8.31
CA HIS A 75 -25.17 -2.68 -9.17
C HIS A 75 -23.71 -2.33 -9.43
N ASP A 76 -22.79 -3.23 -9.08
CA ASP A 76 -21.37 -3.05 -9.35
C ASP A 76 -21.05 -3.35 -10.81
N LEU A 77 -20.17 -2.55 -11.41
CA LEU A 77 -19.69 -2.68 -12.78
C LEU A 77 -18.17 -2.80 -12.78
N HIS A 78 -17.60 -3.24 -13.90
CA HIS A 78 -16.16 -3.18 -14.05
C HIS A 78 -15.68 -1.71 -14.09
N GLY A 79 -14.96 -1.29 -13.06
CA GLY A 79 -14.47 0.08 -12.94
C GLY A 79 -15.50 1.11 -12.47
N GLY A 80 -16.63 0.67 -11.89
CA GLY A 80 -17.66 1.61 -11.43
C GLY A 80 -18.87 0.96 -10.77
N SER A 81 -19.95 1.73 -10.63
CA SER A 81 -21.23 1.25 -10.12
C SER A 81 -22.38 2.12 -10.61
N VAL A 82 -23.58 1.56 -10.57
CA VAL A 82 -24.85 2.26 -10.77
C VAL A 82 -25.64 2.18 -9.48
N VAL A 83 -26.20 3.30 -9.05
CA VAL A 83 -27.06 3.39 -7.87
C VAL A 83 -28.36 4.06 -8.27
N TYR A 84 -29.49 3.46 -7.90
CA TYR A 84 -30.81 4.04 -8.04
C TYR A 84 -31.42 4.31 -6.66
N ASP A 85 -31.87 5.54 -6.46
CA ASP A 85 -32.60 5.96 -5.27
C ASP A 85 -34.11 6.03 -5.56
N PRO A 86 -34.93 5.13 -4.97
CA PRO A 86 -36.38 5.18 -5.16
C PRO A 86 -37.06 6.42 -4.57
N ALA A 87 -36.51 7.00 -3.50
CA ALA A 87 -37.09 8.14 -2.80
C ALA A 87 -36.91 9.42 -3.60
N THR A 88 -35.71 9.65 -4.14
CA THR A 88 -35.41 10.83 -4.96
C THR A 88 -35.64 10.61 -6.46
N ARG A 89 -35.76 9.34 -6.89
CA ARG A 89 -35.88 8.91 -8.30
C ARG A 89 -34.65 9.33 -9.12
N GLU A 90 -33.48 9.33 -8.51
CA GLU A 90 -32.21 9.64 -9.16
C GLU A 90 -31.46 8.36 -9.51
N LEU A 91 -30.85 8.37 -10.70
CA LEU A 91 -29.85 7.39 -11.12
C LEU A 91 -28.47 8.03 -10.99
N GLU A 92 -27.61 7.46 -10.15
CA GLU A 92 -26.20 7.80 -10.06
C GLU A 92 -25.37 6.74 -10.78
N ILE A 93 -24.44 7.18 -11.63
CA ILE A 93 -23.42 6.31 -12.21
C ILE A 93 -22.06 6.87 -11.81
N SER A 94 -21.20 6.02 -11.27
CA SER A 94 -19.85 6.37 -10.84
C SER A 94 -18.81 5.49 -11.54
N ALA A 95 -17.69 6.08 -11.96
CA ALA A 95 -16.50 5.37 -12.39
C ALA A 95 -15.36 5.63 -11.41
N ARG A 96 -14.58 4.59 -11.11
CA ARG A 96 -13.47 4.62 -10.16
C ARG A 96 -12.22 4.02 -10.78
N VAL A 97 -11.11 4.75 -10.68
CA VAL A 97 -9.78 4.29 -11.10
C VAL A 97 -8.83 4.44 -9.93
N THR A 98 -8.08 3.39 -9.62
CA THR A 98 -7.10 3.39 -8.54
C THR A 98 -5.70 3.09 -9.03
N ALA A 99 -4.69 3.57 -8.29
CA ALA A 99 -3.29 3.24 -8.56
C ALA A 99 -2.45 3.28 -7.28
N THR A 100 -1.45 2.41 -7.20
CA THR A 100 -0.45 2.45 -6.14
C THR A 100 0.50 3.62 -6.34
N VAL A 101 0.75 4.37 -5.27
CA VAL A 101 1.71 5.46 -5.20
C VAL A 101 2.82 5.06 -4.24
N THR A 102 4.07 5.23 -4.67
CA THR A 102 5.25 5.01 -3.83
C THR A 102 6.16 6.23 -3.87
N ALA A 103 6.60 6.69 -2.70
CA ALA A 103 7.55 7.79 -2.57
C ALA A 103 8.56 7.48 -1.46
N SER A 104 9.74 8.06 -1.56
CA SER A 104 10.79 7.89 -0.55
C SER A 104 11.39 9.21 -0.10
N GLY A 105 11.69 9.32 1.19
CA GLY A 105 12.46 10.39 1.78
C GLY A 105 13.82 9.89 2.22
N GLU A 106 14.85 10.67 1.96
CA GLU A 106 16.22 10.38 2.37
C GLU A 106 16.77 11.53 3.21
N ALA A 107 17.48 11.21 4.29
CA ALA A 107 18.22 12.16 5.11
C ALA A 107 19.65 11.66 5.33
N ALA A 108 20.60 12.58 5.36
CA ALA A 108 22.01 12.28 5.50
C ALA A 108 22.67 13.30 6.44
N THR A 109 23.65 12.85 7.23
CA THR A 109 24.50 13.72 8.04
C THR A 109 25.93 13.19 8.05
N SER A 110 26.90 14.06 8.29
CA SER A 110 28.32 13.67 8.46
C SER A 110 28.66 13.70 9.94
N VAL A 111 29.13 12.57 10.46
CA VAL A 111 29.59 12.45 11.85
C VAL A 111 31.09 12.41 11.88
N ARG A 112 31.66 13.23 12.78
CA ARG A 112 33.09 13.30 13.05
C ARG A 112 33.31 12.90 14.49
N ALA A 113 34.33 12.08 14.73
CA ALA A 113 34.74 11.75 16.08
C ALA A 113 36.25 11.54 16.18
N GLU A 114 36.76 11.81 17.38
CA GLU A 114 38.14 11.62 17.77
C GLU A 114 38.17 10.62 18.92
N VAL A 115 39.01 9.60 18.80
CA VAL A 115 39.24 8.58 19.82
C VAL A 115 40.61 8.83 20.43
N HIS A 116 40.62 9.14 21.72
CA HIS A 116 41.82 9.22 22.55
C HIS A 116 41.66 8.23 23.70
N ASP A 117 42.39 7.12 23.66
CA ASP A 117 42.27 6.06 24.65
C ASP A 117 43.60 5.35 24.87
N THR A 118 43.68 4.55 25.94
CA THR A 118 44.82 3.70 26.24
C THR A 118 44.37 2.24 26.16
N VAL A 119 44.88 1.51 25.19
CA VAL A 119 44.52 0.11 24.95
C VAL A 119 45.58 -0.78 25.58
N GLU A 120 45.13 -1.82 26.27
CA GLU A 120 45.98 -2.86 26.81
C GLU A 120 45.72 -4.18 26.08
N ALA A 121 46.79 -4.90 25.77
CA ALA A 121 46.72 -6.21 25.14
C ALA A 121 47.76 -7.16 25.73
N GLU A 122 47.49 -8.45 25.60
CA GLU A 122 48.37 -9.55 26.00
C GLU A 122 48.53 -10.49 24.81
N GLY A 123 49.75 -10.97 24.59
CA GLY A 123 50.06 -12.02 23.64
C GLY A 123 50.72 -13.21 24.33
N GLU A 124 50.43 -14.41 23.85
CA GLU A 124 50.92 -15.66 24.42
C GLU A 124 51.65 -16.52 23.38
N GLY A 125 52.81 -17.06 23.75
CA GLY A 125 53.54 -18.05 22.96
C GLY A 125 53.93 -19.26 23.81
N MET A 126 54.23 -20.39 23.15
CA MET A 126 54.40 -21.68 23.84
C MET A 126 55.64 -22.43 23.37
N TYR A 127 56.43 -22.96 24.31
CA TYR A 127 57.62 -23.78 24.07
C TYR A 127 57.66 -25.04 24.94
N TYR A 128 58.58 -25.95 24.62
CA TYR A 128 58.83 -27.18 25.39
C TYR A 128 60.31 -27.25 25.82
N ASP A 129 60.57 -27.74 27.04
CA ASP A 129 61.93 -27.81 27.61
C ASP A 129 62.89 -28.74 26.83
N ASP A 130 62.34 -29.71 26.09
CA ASP A 130 63.08 -30.65 25.26
C ASP A 130 63.22 -30.19 23.80
N ASN A 131 62.85 -28.94 23.49
CA ASN A 131 62.79 -28.38 22.14
C ASN A 131 61.95 -29.24 21.17
N TRP A 132 60.92 -29.92 21.69
CA TRP A 132 60.07 -30.78 20.89
C TRP A 132 59.45 -30.03 19.71
N GLY A 133 59.63 -30.56 18.49
CA GLY A 133 59.16 -29.93 17.26
C GLY A 133 59.89 -28.64 16.87
N GLY A 134 61.06 -28.38 17.44
CA GLY A 134 61.88 -27.20 17.14
C GLY A 134 61.36 -25.90 17.75
N ARG A 135 60.46 -25.97 18.74
CA ARG A 135 59.91 -24.79 19.42
C ARG A 135 60.73 -24.42 20.64
N THR A 136 61.48 -23.34 20.51
CA THR A 136 62.33 -22.79 21.58
C THR A 136 61.62 -21.68 22.35
N GLU A 137 62.19 -21.29 23.49
CA GLU A 137 61.73 -20.11 24.24
C GLU A 137 61.83 -18.81 23.43
N GLU A 138 62.82 -18.71 22.53
CA GLU A 138 62.96 -17.59 21.59
C GLU A 138 61.80 -17.54 20.59
N ASP A 139 61.41 -18.70 20.04
CA ASP A 139 60.24 -18.80 19.17
C ASP A 139 58.95 -18.44 19.91
N ALA A 140 58.76 -18.94 21.14
CA ALA A 140 57.61 -18.59 21.96
C ALA A 140 57.56 -17.09 22.31
N THR A 141 58.72 -16.45 22.50
CA THR A 141 58.77 -15.00 22.74
C THR A 141 58.40 -14.21 21.49
N ARG A 142 58.90 -14.61 20.31
CA ARG A 142 58.50 -14.02 19.03
C ARG A 142 57.01 -14.19 18.78
N ASP A 143 56.49 -15.40 18.96
CA ASP A 143 55.07 -15.72 18.81
C ASP A 143 54.21 -14.88 19.77
N ALA A 144 54.63 -14.71 21.03
CA ALA A 144 53.92 -13.87 22.00
C ALA A 144 53.89 -12.40 21.58
N HIS A 145 54.97 -11.88 20.98
CA HIS A 145 54.99 -10.51 20.43
C HIS A 145 54.10 -10.36 19.19
N GLU A 146 54.11 -11.32 18.27
CA GLU A 146 53.22 -11.31 17.10
C GLU A 146 51.75 -11.40 17.51
N ASP A 147 51.44 -12.25 18.50
CA ASP A 147 50.10 -12.37 19.06
C ASP A 147 49.64 -11.09 19.75
N LEU A 148 50.53 -10.43 20.49
CA LEU A 148 50.29 -9.12 21.10
C LEU A 148 49.96 -8.05 20.04
N GLU A 149 50.67 -8.01 18.91
CA GLU A 149 50.35 -7.07 17.82
C GLU A 149 48.97 -7.33 17.21
N ARG A 150 48.59 -8.61 17.01
CA ARG A 150 47.24 -8.97 16.56
C ARG A 150 46.19 -8.57 17.59
N ALA A 151 46.47 -8.80 18.88
CA ALA A 151 45.58 -8.41 19.97
C ALA A 151 45.37 -6.89 20.03
N PHE A 152 46.41 -6.09 19.83
CA PHE A 152 46.30 -4.63 19.71
C PHE A 152 45.48 -4.20 18.49
N ALA A 153 45.73 -4.79 17.32
CA ALA A 153 44.97 -4.48 16.10
C ALA A 153 43.47 -4.78 16.28
N ALA A 154 43.16 -5.93 16.89
CA ALA A 154 41.79 -6.32 17.20
C ALA A 154 41.14 -5.40 18.24
N ALA A 155 41.85 -5.02 19.30
CA ALA A 155 41.35 -4.11 20.32
C ALA A 155 41.10 -2.70 19.77
N ARG A 156 42.01 -2.18 18.91
CA ARG A 156 41.79 -0.94 18.16
C ARG A 156 40.54 -1.03 17.28
N GLY A 157 40.39 -2.12 16.52
CA GLY A 157 39.22 -2.34 15.65
C GLY A 157 37.91 -2.31 16.44
N ARG A 158 37.83 -3.07 17.55
CA ARG A 158 36.65 -3.07 18.43
C ARG A 158 36.33 -1.68 18.97
N ARG A 159 37.35 -0.94 19.42
CA ARG A 159 37.13 0.41 19.98
C ARG A 159 36.61 1.39 18.95
N MET A 160 37.17 1.34 17.75
CA MET A 160 36.72 2.14 16.60
C MET A 160 35.28 1.80 16.19
N ASP A 161 34.93 0.52 16.15
CA ASP A 161 33.58 0.07 15.81
C ASP A 161 32.55 0.47 16.88
N GLU A 162 32.90 0.40 18.16
CA GLU A 162 32.04 0.85 19.26
C GLU A 162 31.75 2.35 19.18
N GLU A 163 32.78 3.18 18.94
CA GLU A 163 32.60 4.63 18.80
C GLU A 163 31.79 4.98 17.55
N ARG A 164 32.01 4.26 16.45
CA ARG A 164 31.18 4.40 15.24
C ARG A 164 29.71 4.07 15.51
N ARG A 165 29.42 2.96 16.20
CA ARG A 165 28.04 2.60 16.57
C ARG A 165 27.41 3.65 17.48
N ARG A 166 28.13 4.14 18.49
CA ARG A 166 27.64 5.21 19.39
C ARG A 166 27.35 6.51 18.66
N ALA A 167 28.15 6.84 17.64
CA ALA A 167 27.93 7.99 16.78
C ALA A 167 26.70 7.79 15.88
N GLU A 168 26.54 6.59 15.31
CA GLU A 168 25.38 6.21 14.50
C GLU A 168 24.07 6.20 15.30
N ASP A 169 24.10 5.71 16.54
CA ASP A 169 22.93 5.66 17.41
C ASP A 169 22.48 7.06 17.84
N ARG A 170 23.43 7.97 18.12
CA ARG A 170 23.15 9.36 18.52
C ARG A 170 22.43 10.15 17.43
N GLU A 171 22.87 10.00 16.19
CA GLU A 171 22.30 10.74 15.05
C GLU A 171 21.18 9.97 14.34
N GLY A 172 21.09 8.66 14.58
CA GLY A 172 20.21 7.74 13.86
C GLY A 172 18.74 8.10 13.99
N GLU A 173 18.26 8.36 15.21
CA GLU A 173 16.86 8.67 15.47
C GLU A 173 16.43 9.98 14.77
N ALA A 174 17.26 11.03 14.86
CA ALA A 174 16.99 12.31 14.21
C ALA A 174 16.97 12.16 12.68
N LEU A 175 17.90 11.39 12.11
CA LEU A 175 17.92 11.10 10.68
C LEU A 175 16.71 10.28 10.23
N ASP A 176 16.27 9.30 11.03
CA ASP A 176 15.08 8.50 10.73
C ASP A 176 13.82 9.36 10.73
N GLN A 177 13.66 10.24 11.73
CA GLN A 177 12.55 11.19 11.78
C GLN A 177 12.57 12.16 10.58
N GLN A 178 13.74 12.65 10.18
CA GLN A 178 13.88 13.52 9.01
C GLN A 178 13.56 12.79 7.71
N ALA A 179 14.06 11.56 7.54
CA ALA A 179 13.79 10.73 6.37
C ALA A 179 12.28 10.41 6.28
N ALA A 180 11.65 10.08 7.42
CA ALA A 180 10.20 9.86 7.51
C ALA A 180 9.40 11.12 7.12
N ALA A 181 9.70 12.28 7.70
CA ALA A 181 9.01 13.54 7.37
C ALA A 181 9.20 13.97 5.91
N ARG A 182 10.34 13.63 5.28
CA ARG A 182 10.55 13.82 3.84
C ARG A 182 9.73 12.83 3.02
N ALA A 183 9.67 11.56 3.44
CA ALA A 183 8.89 10.53 2.78
C ALA A 183 7.39 10.84 2.82
N ASP A 184 6.87 11.29 3.96
CA ASP A 184 5.46 11.65 4.14
C ASP A 184 5.07 12.84 3.26
N ARG A 185 5.90 13.88 3.20
CA ARG A 185 5.67 15.03 2.30
C ARG A 185 5.73 14.64 0.83
N ALA A 186 6.73 13.83 0.45
CA ALA A 186 6.86 13.36 -0.93
C ALA A 186 5.69 12.45 -1.33
N TYR A 187 5.24 11.59 -0.41
CA TYR A 187 4.08 10.73 -0.62
C TYR A 187 2.79 11.55 -0.77
N ALA A 188 2.52 12.51 0.11
CA ALA A 188 1.34 13.37 0.01
C ALA A 188 1.28 14.11 -1.33
N ALA A 189 2.38 14.75 -1.73
CA ALA A 189 2.45 15.45 -3.02
C ALA A 189 2.26 14.50 -4.22
N ALA A 190 2.86 13.31 -4.18
CA ALA A 190 2.70 12.31 -5.23
C ALA A 190 1.27 11.74 -5.28
N ALA A 191 0.65 11.53 -4.12
CA ALA A 191 -0.72 11.04 -4.00
C ALA A 191 -1.71 12.08 -4.54
N ASP A 192 -1.55 13.36 -4.20
CA ASP A 192 -2.41 14.44 -4.69
C ASP A 192 -2.33 14.58 -6.22
N ALA A 193 -1.10 14.60 -6.75
CA ALA A 193 -0.87 14.64 -8.20
C ALA A 193 -1.50 13.42 -8.88
N ARG A 194 -1.30 12.23 -8.32
CA ARG A 194 -1.85 11.00 -8.89
C ARG A 194 -3.37 10.95 -8.81
N THR A 195 -3.98 11.41 -7.71
CA THR A 195 -5.44 11.52 -7.60
C THR A 195 -6.03 12.45 -8.65
N ALA A 196 -5.37 13.57 -8.96
CA ALA A 196 -5.82 14.46 -10.03
C ALA A 196 -5.79 13.77 -11.41
N GLU A 197 -4.71 13.06 -11.73
CA GLU A 197 -4.60 12.27 -12.96
C GLU A 197 -5.66 11.17 -13.04
N LEU A 198 -5.88 10.46 -11.93
CA LEU A 198 -6.88 9.38 -11.86
C LEU A 198 -8.31 9.91 -11.96
N ARG A 199 -8.59 11.13 -11.52
CA ARG A 199 -9.91 11.76 -11.71
C ARG A 199 -10.20 12.00 -13.19
N ALA A 200 -9.24 12.54 -13.94
CA ALA A 200 -9.37 12.69 -15.38
C ALA A 200 -9.58 11.32 -16.07
N ALA A 201 -8.82 10.31 -15.67
CA ALA A 201 -9.01 8.94 -16.18
C ALA A 201 -10.39 8.35 -15.81
N ALA A 202 -10.90 8.66 -14.61
CA ALA A 202 -12.24 8.25 -14.20
C ALA A 202 -13.33 8.97 -15.01
N GLU A 203 -13.15 10.24 -15.37
CA GLU A 203 -14.05 10.99 -16.26
C GLU A 203 -14.09 10.36 -17.66
N ASP A 204 -12.92 10.00 -18.21
CA ASP A 204 -12.84 9.28 -19.50
C ASP A 204 -13.54 7.91 -19.42
N SER A 205 -13.36 7.19 -18.31
CA SER A 205 -13.98 5.88 -18.07
C SER A 205 -15.49 5.98 -17.80
N LEU A 206 -15.97 7.10 -17.26
CA LEU A 206 -17.38 7.31 -16.91
C LEU A 206 -18.30 7.17 -18.12
N PHE A 207 -17.84 7.52 -19.32
CA PHE A 207 -18.63 7.31 -20.53
C PHE A 207 -18.89 5.82 -20.79
N ALA A 208 -17.84 4.98 -20.72
CA ALA A 208 -17.95 3.55 -20.97
C ALA A 208 -18.80 2.85 -19.89
N VAL A 209 -18.50 3.12 -18.62
CA VAL A 209 -19.28 2.63 -17.46
C VAL A 209 -20.72 3.12 -17.56
N GLY A 210 -20.93 4.36 -18.00
CA GLY A 210 -22.25 4.97 -18.20
C GLY A 210 -23.07 4.29 -19.29
N VAL A 211 -22.46 3.86 -20.39
CA VAL A 211 -23.18 3.09 -21.42
C VAL A 211 -23.63 1.74 -20.88
N GLU A 212 -22.74 1.01 -20.22
CA GLU A 212 -23.07 -0.29 -19.61
C GLU A 212 -24.16 -0.15 -18.54
N GLY A 213 -23.98 0.81 -17.63
CA GLY A 213 -24.90 1.07 -16.53
C GLY A 213 -26.28 1.50 -16.99
N ARG A 214 -26.38 2.42 -17.96
CA ARG A 214 -27.67 2.81 -18.54
C ARG A 214 -28.34 1.65 -19.27
N ASN A 215 -27.59 0.81 -19.99
CA ASN A 215 -28.17 -0.36 -20.66
C ASN A 215 -28.71 -1.41 -19.67
N LEU A 216 -28.05 -1.61 -18.53
CA LEU A 216 -28.56 -2.45 -17.45
C LEU A 216 -29.83 -1.85 -16.85
N PHE A 217 -29.79 -0.56 -16.51
CA PHE A 217 -30.92 0.14 -15.92
C PHE A 217 -32.13 0.20 -16.87
N HIS A 218 -31.93 0.49 -18.16
CA HIS A 218 -33.00 0.55 -19.16
C HIS A 218 -33.72 -0.80 -19.35
N ARG A 219 -33.01 -1.92 -19.20
CA ARG A 219 -33.65 -3.26 -19.22
C ARG A 219 -34.59 -3.44 -18.02
N ALA A 220 -34.14 -3.10 -16.81
CA ALA A 220 -35.00 -3.11 -15.63
C ALA A 220 -36.17 -2.12 -15.76
N LEU A 221 -35.93 -0.95 -16.35
CA LEU A 221 -36.97 0.05 -16.59
C LEU A 221 -38.03 -0.43 -17.59
N ALA A 222 -37.64 -1.13 -18.65
CA ALA A 222 -38.58 -1.72 -19.61
C ALA A 222 -39.49 -2.76 -18.94
N GLU A 223 -38.93 -3.60 -18.07
CA GLU A 223 -39.70 -4.55 -17.27
C GLU A 223 -40.61 -3.84 -16.25
N ALA A 224 -40.18 -2.71 -15.68
CA ALA A 224 -41.01 -1.90 -14.80
C ALA A 224 -42.20 -1.27 -15.56
N TYR A 225 -41.99 -0.79 -16.79
CA TYR A 225 -43.06 -0.33 -17.66
C TYR A 225 -44.05 -1.44 -17.98
N ARG A 226 -43.56 -2.65 -18.28
CA ARG A 226 -44.40 -3.84 -18.47
C ARG A 226 -45.29 -4.08 -17.26
N ASP A 227 -44.70 -4.17 -16.07
CA ASP A 227 -45.43 -4.43 -14.84
C ASP A 227 -46.47 -3.34 -14.55
N ALA A 228 -46.12 -2.08 -14.77
CA ALA A 228 -47.02 -0.94 -14.59
C ALA A 228 -48.22 -0.98 -15.55
N LEU A 229 -48.00 -1.26 -16.83
CA LEU A 229 -49.07 -1.38 -17.84
C LEU A 229 -49.99 -2.56 -17.54
N LEU A 230 -49.43 -3.69 -17.13
CA LEU A 230 -50.19 -4.88 -16.73
C LEU A 230 -51.03 -4.62 -15.49
N ALA A 231 -50.48 -3.94 -14.49
CA ALA A 231 -51.22 -3.55 -13.29
C ALA A 231 -52.38 -2.60 -13.65
N TYR A 232 -52.14 -1.62 -14.52
CA TYR A 232 -53.16 -0.69 -15.00
C TYR A 232 -54.29 -1.41 -15.74
N ALA A 233 -53.97 -2.29 -16.68
CA ALA A 233 -54.96 -3.07 -17.43
C ALA A 233 -55.83 -3.93 -16.50
N ARG A 234 -55.21 -4.64 -15.54
CA ARG A 234 -55.94 -5.45 -14.54
C ARG A 234 -56.85 -4.60 -13.66
N GLN A 235 -56.39 -3.43 -13.22
CA GLN A 235 -57.21 -2.52 -12.40
C GLN A 235 -58.46 -2.01 -13.14
N ARG A 236 -58.38 -1.91 -14.47
CA ARG A 236 -59.50 -1.50 -15.34
C ARG A 236 -60.37 -2.67 -15.81
N GLY A 237 -60.15 -3.87 -15.28
CA GLY A 237 -60.95 -5.05 -15.64
C GLY A 237 -60.69 -5.53 -17.07
N ALA A 238 -59.46 -5.37 -17.57
CA ALA A 238 -59.12 -5.80 -18.91
C ALA A 238 -59.32 -7.31 -19.12
N GLU A 239 -59.83 -7.67 -20.29
CA GLU A 239 -60.00 -9.05 -20.74
C GLU A 239 -58.99 -9.39 -21.85
N ARG A 240 -58.71 -10.68 -22.06
CA ARG A 240 -57.78 -11.17 -23.11
C ARG A 240 -56.40 -10.49 -23.08
N LEU A 241 -55.78 -10.43 -21.91
CA LEU A 241 -54.43 -9.89 -21.74
C LEU A 241 -53.38 -10.84 -22.35
N ASN A 242 -52.80 -10.45 -23.48
CA ASN A 242 -51.68 -11.13 -24.13
C ASN A 242 -50.41 -10.28 -24.02
N VAL A 243 -49.29 -10.95 -23.71
CA VAL A 243 -47.98 -10.32 -23.65
C VAL A 243 -47.02 -11.15 -24.49
N SER A 244 -46.45 -10.54 -25.52
CA SER A 244 -45.40 -11.11 -26.35
C SER A 244 -44.17 -10.22 -26.34
N GLU A 245 -43.00 -10.83 -26.49
CA GLU A 245 -41.74 -10.13 -26.66
C GLU A 245 -41.07 -10.68 -27.91
N THR A 246 -40.88 -9.83 -28.92
CA THR A 246 -40.27 -10.20 -30.21
C THR A 246 -39.25 -9.13 -30.59
N ASP A 247 -38.01 -9.53 -30.88
CA ASP A 247 -36.92 -8.62 -31.30
C ASP A 247 -36.68 -7.41 -30.38
N GLY A 248 -36.87 -7.59 -29.06
CA GLY A 248 -36.72 -6.51 -28.07
C GLY A 248 -37.88 -5.51 -28.03
N VAL A 249 -38.98 -5.80 -28.75
CA VAL A 249 -40.24 -5.08 -28.67
C VAL A 249 -41.19 -5.85 -27.75
N LEU A 250 -41.68 -5.16 -26.73
CA LEU A 250 -42.72 -5.66 -25.85
C LEU A 250 -44.09 -5.29 -26.41
N GLU A 251 -44.87 -6.29 -26.80
CA GLU A 251 -46.25 -6.13 -27.24
C GLU A 251 -47.19 -6.55 -26.09
N ILE A 252 -48.08 -5.65 -25.70
CA ILE A 252 -49.12 -5.91 -24.70
C ILE A 252 -50.46 -5.61 -25.36
N GLU A 253 -51.26 -6.65 -25.59
CA GLU A 253 -52.62 -6.55 -26.13
C GLU A 253 -53.63 -6.83 -25.02
N PHE A 254 -54.65 -5.99 -24.89
CA PHE A 254 -55.76 -6.21 -23.96
C PHE A 254 -57.01 -5.44 -24.37
N ASP A 255 -58.17 -6.00 -24.05
CA ASP A 255 -59.45 -5.34 -24.26
C ASP A 255 -59.88 -4.59 -23.00
N LEU A 256 -60.21 -3.31 -23.15
CA LEU A 256 -60.84 -2.52 -22.08
C LEU A 256 -62.35 -2.45 -22.30
N ARG A 257 -63.12 -2.73 -21.26
CA ARG A 257 -64.55 -2.35 -21.23
C ARG A 257 -64.61 -0.84 -21.03
N VAL A 258 -65.05 -0.12 -22.06
CA VAL A 258 -65.34 1.33 -22.01
C VAL A 258 -66.70 1.55 -21.35
#